data_AF-A0A933DAL7-F1
#
_entry.id   AF-A0A933DAL7-F1
#
_cell.length_a   1.000
_cell.length_b   1.000
_cell.length_c   1.000
_cell.angle_alpha   90.00
_cell.angle_beta   90.00
_cell.angle_gamma   90.00
#
_symmetry.space_group_name_H-M   'P 1'
#
loop_
_entity.id
_entity.type
_entity.pdbx_description
1 polymer ?
#
loop_
_entity_poly.entity_id
_entity_poly.type
_entity_poly.pdbx_seq_one_letter_code
_entity_poly.pdbx_strand_id
1 'polypeptide(L)'
;GYSYQPRFWQPVVPAFQKRYELTAGSSILDVGSGKGFMLHDFREKIPGVKVAGIDVSPYAIEHTMEDVKPFVKVANAKALPWPDQSFDLVISINTIHNLALEECKQALREIMRVTRRNAFVTVDAYRTSGEQRRMAMWNLTALTYMSVAAWEALFAEVGYTGDYYWFIP
;
A
#
# COMPACT_ATOMS: atom_id res chain seq x y z
N GLY A 1 -9.90 4.59 -18.45
CA GLY A 1 -9.14 4.23 -17.23
C GLY A 1 -7.78 3.66 -17.60
N TYR A 2 -6.93 3.33 -16.62
CA TYR A 2 -5.61 2.73 -16.85
C TYR A 2 -5.69 1.20 -16.99
N SER A 3 -4.70 0.61 -17.66
CA SER A 3 -4.60 -0.81 -18.00
C SER A 3 -3.27 -1.40 -17.52
N TYR A 4 -3.24 -2.73 -17.36
CA TYR A 4 -2.06 -3.45 -16.89
C TYR A 4 -0.87 -3.23 -17.84
N GLN A 5 0.31 -2.99 -17.26
CA GLN A 5 1.56 -2.97 -18.00
C GLN A 5 2.63 -3.68 -17.16
N PRO A 6 3.22 -4.79 -17.67
CA PRO A 6 4.15 -5.62 -16.89
C PRO A 6 5.43 -4.89 -16.48
N ARG A 7 5.78 -3.80 -17.16
CA ARG A 7 6.98 -2.99 -16.85
C ARG A 7 6.96 -2.35 -15.47
N PHE A 8 5.81 -2.26 -14.80
CA PHE A 8 5.69 -1.56 -13.51
C PHE A 8 6.04 -2.46 -12.33
N TRP A 9 5.33 -3.58 -12.13
CA TRP A 9 5.50 -4.40 -10.93
C TRP A 9 6.35 -5.66 -11.15
N GLN A 10 6.34 -6.27 -12.35
CA GLN A 10 7.16 -7.46 -12.60
C GLN A 10 8.66 -7.29 -12.28
N PRO A 11 9.32 -6.14 -12.55
CA PRO A 11 10.72 -5.93 -12.17
C PRO A 11 10.92 -5.69 -10.67
N VAL A 12 9.87 -5.27 -9.97
CA VAL A 12 9.91 -4.84 -8.56
C VAL A 12 9.60 -6.02 -7.62
N VAL A 13 8.72 -6.94 -8.02
CA VAL A 13 8.35 -8.11 -7.21
C VAL A 13 9.56 -8.93 -6.73
N PRO A 14 10.61 -9.21 -7.54
CA PRO A 14 11.81 -9.90 -7.06
C PRO A 14 12.53 -9.17 -5.92
N ALA A 15 12.48 -7.83 -5.90
CA ALA A 15 13.06 -7.03 -4.82
C ALA A 15 12.26 -7.20 -3.52
N PHE A 16 10.92 -7.16 -3.59
CA PHE A 16 10.05 -7.49 -2.46
C PHE A 16 10.27 -8.91 -1.96
N GLN A 17 10.32 -9.89 -2.88
CA GLN A 17 10.55 -11.29 -2.56
C GLN A 17 11.85 -11.49 -1.78
N LYS A 18 12.94 -10.86 -2.25
CA LYS A 18 14.24 -10.93 -1.58
C LYS A 18 14.24 -10.19 -0.23
N ARG A 19 13.70 -8.98 -0.18
CA ARG A 19 13.70 -8.11 1.03
C ARG A 19 12.92 -8.70 2.20
N TYR A 20 11.79 -9.35 1.89
CA TYR A 20 10.84 -9.87 2.87
C TYR A 20 10.80 -11.41 2.92
N GLU A 21 11.73 -12.07 2.23
CA GLU A 21 11.88 -13.53 2.19
C GLU A 21 10.56 -14.25 1.83
N LEU A 22 9.86 -13.71 0.82
CA LEU A 22 8.53 -14.20 0.44
C LEU A 22 8.64 -15.56 -0.25
N THR A 23 7.75 -16.47 0.15
CA THR A 23 7.66 -17.82 -0.38
C THR A 23 6.24 -18.11 -0.86
N ALA A 24 6.03 -19.26 -1.49
CA ALA A 24 4.69 -19.76 -1.82
C ALA A 24 3.77 -19.88 -0.59
N GLY A 25 4.32 -19.99 0.62
CA GLY A 25 3.53 -20.05 1.85
C GLY A 25 3.10 -18.68 2.40
N SER A 26 3.67 -17.59 1.91
CA SER A 26 3.47 -16.24 2.44
C SER A 26 2.07 -15.69 2.11
N SER A 27 1.54 -14.85 3.00
CA SER A 27 0.33 -14.06 2.76
C SER A 27 0.62 -12.57 2.60
N ILE A 28 0.16 -11.97 1.50
CA ILE A 28 0.37 -10.57 1.14
C ILE A 28 -0.96 -9.83 1.06
N LEU A 29 -1.05 -8.66 1.70
CA LEU A 29 -2.16 -7.71 1.55
C LEU A 29 -1.69 -6.46 0.83
N ASP A 30 -2.45 -6.01 -0.17
CA ASP A 30 -2.29 -4.72 -0.82
C ASP A 30 -3.44 -3.77 -0.44
N VAL A 31 -3.11 -2.68 0.26
CA VAL A 31 -4.06 -1.66 0.75
C VAL A 31 -4.06 -0.48 -0.21
N GLY A 32 -5.15 -0.35 -0.96
CA GLY A 32 -5.23 0.53 -2.13
C GLY A 32 -4.85 -0.19 -3.41
N SER A 33 -5.33 -1.42 -3.58
CA SER A 33 -4.87 -2.32 -4.64
C SER A 33 -5.24 -1.88 -6.05
N GLY A 34 -6.11 -0.87 -6.20
CA GLY A 34 -6.66 -0.46 -7.49
C GLY A 34 -7.25 -1.65 -8.23
N LYS A 35 -6.74 -1.91 -9.44
CA LYS A 35 -7.15 -3.04 -10.28
C LYS A 35 -6.37 -4.35 -10.04
N GLY A 36 -5.62 -4.45 -8.93
CA GLY A 36 -4.94 -5.67 -8.50
C GLY A 36 -3.68 -6.03 -9.30
N PHE A 37 -3.08 -5.10 -10.03
CA PHE A 37 -1.94 -5.38 -10.92
C PHE A 37 -0.69 -5.86 -10.18
N MET A 38 -0.38 -5.28 -9.01
CA MET A 38 0.73 -5.73 -8.20
C MET A 38 0.49 -7.14 -7.64
N LEU A 39 -0.75 -7.44 -7.22
CA LEU A 39 -1.14 -8.77 -6.74
C LEU A 39 -1.02 -9.84 -7.84
N HIS A 40 -1.42 -9.49 -9.06
CA HIS A 40 -1.24 -10.35 -10.24
C HIS A 40 0.24 -10.70 -10.42
N ASP A 41 1.11 -9.68 -10.44
CA ASP A 41 2.55 -9.88 -10.62
C ASP A 41 3.19 -10.68 -9.46
N PHE A 42 2.71 -10.52 -8.22
CA PHE A 42 3.13 -11.36 -7.10
C PHE A 42 2.79 -12.85 -7.33
N ARG A 43 1.59 -13.15 -7.82
CA ARG A 43 1.19 -14.53 -8.11
C ARG A 43 1.95 -15.14 -9.27
N GLU A 44 2.25 -14.34 -10.30
CA GLU A 44 3.03 -14.78 -11.44
C GLU A 44 4.48 -15.11 -11.05
N LYS A 45 5.13 -14.25 -10.26
CA LYS A 45 6.54 -14.43 -9.88
C LYS A 45 6.74 -15.36 -8.68
N ILE A 46 5.74 -15.53 -7.82
CA ILE A 46 5.80 -16.40 -6.64
C ILE A 46 4.62 -17.38 -6.68
N PRO A 47 4.68 -18.44 -7.52
CA PRO A 47 3.61 -19.41 -7.63
C PRO A 47 3.21 -19.99 -6.26
N GLY A 48 1.93 -19.90 -5.92
CA GLY A 48 1.36 -20.40 -4.66
C GLY A 48 1.18 -19.34 -3.56
N VAL A 49 1.79 -18.15 -3.70
CA VAL A 49 1.63 -17.07 -2.71
C VAL A 49 0.16 -16.68 -2.54
N LYS A 50 -0.24 -16.41 -1.31
CA LYS A 50 -1.60 -15.97 -0.98
C LYS A 50 -1.65 -14.45 -1.08
N VAL A 51 -2.58 -13.94 -1.87
CA VAL A 51 -2.80 -12.50 -2.02
C VAL A 51 -4.17 -12.10 -1.49
N ALA A 52 -4.28 -10.85 -1.06
CA ALA A 52 -5.52 -10.16 -0.79
C ALA A 52 -5.36 -8.69 -1.15
N GLY A 53 -6.46 -8.03 -1.52
CA GLY A 53 -6.45 -6.59 -1.79
C GLY A 53 -7.72 -5.89 -1.34
N ILE A 54 -7.60 -4.61 -1.00
CA ILE A 54 -8.75 -3.72 -0.87
C ILE A 54 -8.55 -2.44 -1.65
N ASP A 55 -9.64 -1.91 -2.17
CA ASP A 55 -9.71 -0.55 -2.67
C ASP A 55 -11.07 0.06 -2.30
N VAL A 56 -11.13 1.37 -2.10
CA VAL A 56 -12.41 2.05 -1.82
C VAL A 56 -13.25 2.22 -3.09
N SER A 57 -12.65 2.12 -4.27
CA SER A 57 -13.31 2.31 -5.56
C SER A 57 -14.00 1.02 -6.04
N PRO A 58 -15.34 0.98 -6.12
CA PRO A 58 -16.05 -0.14 -6.72
C PRO A 58 -15.65 -0.37 -8.17
N TYR A 59 -15.39 0.72 -8.90
CA TYR A 59 -14.94 0.67 -10.30
C TYR A 59 -13.59 -0.06 -10.43
N ALA A 60 -12.63 0.20 -9.53
CA ALA A 60 -11.34 -0.46 -9.58
C ALA A 60 -11.47 -1.97 -9.33
N ILE A 61 -12.29 -2.36 -8.35
CA ILE A 61 -12.55 -3.77 -8.02
C ILE A 61 -13.31 -4.49 -9.14
N GLU A 62 -14.33 -3.86 -9.74
CA GLU A 62 -15.08 -4.41 -10.87
C GLU A 62 -14.17 -4.71 -12.08
N HIS A 63 -13.20 -3.83 -12.33
CA HIS A 63 -12.24 -3.90 -13.44
C HIS A 63 -10.88 -4.50 -13.03
N THR A 64 -10.84 -5.25 -11.93
CA THR A 64 -9.64 -5.99 -11.49
C THR A 64 -9.35 -7.16 -12.42
N MET A 65 -8.07 -7.54 -12.54
CA MET A 65 -7.66 -8.70 -13.33
C MET A 65 -8.34 -9.99 -12.85
N GLU A 66 -8.82 -10.78 -13.79
CA GLU A 66 -9.69 -11.95 -13.50
C GLU A 66 -9.04 -12.98 -12.58
N ASP A 67 -7.72 -13.18 -12.68
CA ASP A 67 -7.03 -14.17 -11.85
C ASP A 67 -6.96 -13.75 -10.38
N VAL A 68 -6.93 -12.44 -10.07
CA VAL A 68 -6.89 -11.92 -8.70
C VAL A 68 -8.22 -11.40 -8.18
N LYS A 69 -9.23 -11.27 -9.04
CA LYS A 69 -10.58 -10.78 -8.72
C LYS A 69 -11.22 -11.48 -7.50
N PRO A 70 -11.08 -12.81 -7.29
CA PRO A 70 -11.62 -13.47 -6.10
C PRO A 70 -10.96 -13.07 -4.77
N PHE A 71 -9.80 -12.41 -4.82
CA PHE A 71 -8.98 -12.07 -3.65
C PHE A 71 -9.02 -10.58 -3.28
N VAL A 72 -9.68 -9.76 -4.09
CA VAL A 72 -9.86 -8.33 -3.82
C VAL A 72 -11.29 -8.02 -3.41
N LYS A 73 -11.50 -6.96 -2.64
CA LYS A 73 -12.84 -6.49 -2.29
C LYS A 73 -12.89 -4.99 -2.07
N VAL A 74 -14.09 -4.41 -2.21
CA VAL A 74 -14.32 -3.01 -1.83
C VAL A 74 -14.27 -2.91 -0.31
N ALA A 75 -13.31 -2.16 0.23
CA ALA A 75 -13.22 -1.87 1.66
C ALA A 75 -12.37 -0.61 1.91
N ASN A 76 -12.38 -0.13 3.15
CA ASN A 76 -11.66 1.07 3.53
C ASN A 76 -10.46 0.73 4.42
N ALA A 77 -9.31 1.35 4.18
CA ALA A 77 -8.09 1.16 4.96
C ALA A 77 -8.26 1.49 6.47
N LYS A 78 -9.26 2.30 6.83
CA LYS A 78 -9.61 2.64 8.21
C LYS A 78 -10.16 1.47 9.03
N ALA A 79 -10.62 0.40 8.37
CA ALA A 79 -11.18 -0.79 8.99
C ALA A 79 -10.94 -2.00 8.08
N LEU A 80 -9.79 -2.64 8.24
CA LEU A 80 -9.39 -3.78 7.42
C LEU A 80 -10.18 -5.03 7.83
N PRO A 81 -10.83 -5.74 6.88
CA PRO A 81 -11.76 -6.84 7.16
C PRO A 81 -11.02 -8.17 7.43
N TRP A 82 -9.97 -8.13 8.24
CA TRP A 82 -9.17 -9.27 8.65
C TRP A 82 -8.83 -9.20 10.14
N PRO A 83 -8.67 -10.36 10.81
CA PRO A 83 -8.14 -10.42 12.16
C PRO A 83 -6.69 -9.93 12.25
N ASP A 84 -6.24 -9.75 13.47
CA ASP A 84 -4.87 -9.38 13.79
C ASP A 84 -3.88 -10.39 13.19
N GLN A 85 -2.71 -9.90 12.76
CA GLN A 85 -1.59 -10.73 12.29
C GLN A 85 -1.96 -11.73 11.18
N SER A 86 -2.83 -11.32 10.25
CA SER A 86 -3.29 -12.14 9.13
C SER A 86 -2.27 -12.25 7.97
N PHE A 87 -1.41 -11.25 7.80
CA PHE A 87 -0.54 -11.14 6.62
C PHE A 87 0.93 -11.10 6.97
N ASP A 88 1.75 -11.89 6.27
CA ASP A 88 3.21 -11.81 6.41
C ASP A 88 3.77 -10.50 5.86
N LEU A 89 3.14 -9.94 4.82
CA LEU A 89 3.48 -8.65 4.26
C LEU A 89 2.22 -7.81 3.99
N VAL A 90 2.17 -6.58 4.51
CA VAL A 90 1.14 -5.59 4.17
C VAL A 90 1.79 -4.43 3.41
N ILE A 91 1.27 -4.13 2.23
CA ILE A 91 1.79 -3.09 1.34
C ILE A 91 0.73 -2.00 1.19
N SER A 92 1.13 -0.73 1.20
CA SER A 92 0.28 0.38 0.76
C SER A 92 1.11 1.44 0.04
N ILE A 93 0.96 1.51 -1.28
CA ILE A 93 1.75 2.44 -2.09
C ILE A 93 0.85 3.58 -2.53
N ASN A 94 1.23 4.82 -2.18
CA ASN A 94 0.57 6.05 -2.58
C ASN A 94 -0.95 6.08 -2.35
N THR A 95 -1.40 5.49 -1.23
CA THR A 95 -2.83 5.33 -0.93
C THR A 95 -3.23 6.05 0.36
N ILE A 96 -2.64 5.67 1.49
CA ILE A 96 -3.09 6.14 2.81
C ILE A 96 -2.97 7.65 3.03
N HIS A 97 -2.11 8.33 2.28
CA HIS A 97 -1.96 9.80 2.32
C HIS A 97 -3.17 10.55 1.73
N ASN A 98 -4.06 9.85 1.00
CA ASN A 98 -5.33 10.40 0.51
C ASN A 98 -6.40 10.51 1.61
N LEU A 99 -6.15 9.95 2.78
CA LEU A 99 -7.02 10.09 3.96
C LEU A 99 -6.67 11.36 4.73
N ALA A 100 -7.65 11.95 5.42
CA ALA A 100 -7.38 13.03 6.37
C ALA A 100 -6.49 12.53 7.51
N LEU A 101 -5.79 13.43 8.22
CA LEU A 101 -4.73 13.05 9.16
C LEU A 101 -5.14 11.96 10.16
N GLU A 102 -6.28 12.12 10.84
CA GLU A 102 -6.75 11.15 11.84
C GLU A 102 -7.19 9.82 11.21
N GLU A 103 -7.71 9.86 9.99
CA GLU A 103 -8.04 8.66 9.22
C GLU A 103 -6.79 7.94 8.71
N CYS A 104 -5.75 8.70 8.34
CA CYS A 104 -4.44 8.19 7.95
C CYS A 104 -3.77 7.48 9.14
N LYS A 105 -3.81 8.10 10.34
CA LYS A 105 -3.38 7.47 11.59
C LYS A 105 -4.14 6.17 11.84
N GLN A 106 -5.46 6.17 11.66
CA GLN A 106 -6.27 4.96 11.83
C GLN A 106 -5.89 3.87 10.82
N ALA A 107 -5.67 4.22 9.56
CA ALA A 107 -5.23 3.27 8.53
C ALA A 107 -3.85 2.67 8.85
N LEU A 108 -2.91 3.46 9.35
CA LEU A 108 -1.59 2.97 9.80
C LEU A 108 -1.73 1.97 10.96
N ARG A 109 -2.60 2.25 11.94
CA ARG A 109 -2.89 1.31 13.03
C ARG A 109 -3.50 0.01 12.53
N GLU A 110 -4.45 0.08 11.59
CA GLU A 110 -5.04 -1.12 10.98
C GLU A 110 -4.02 -1.93 10.18
N ILE A 111 -3.15 -1.27 9.41
CA ILE A 111 -2.03 -1.91 8.70
C ILE A 111 -1.17 -2.67 9.71
N MET A 112 -0.77 -2.04 10.81
CA MET A 112 0.03 -2.70 11.84
C MET A 112 -0.72 -3.85 12.51
N ARG A 113 -2.02 -3.68 12.80
CA ARG A 113 -2.86 -4.71 13.43
C ARG A 113 -2.90 -5.99 12.60
N VAL A 114 -3.14 -5.91 11.30
CA VAL A 114 -3.22 -7.09 10.42
C VAL A 114 -1.86 -7.62 9.97
N THR A 115 -0.78 -6.88 10.21
CA THR A 115 0.59 -7.27 9.89
C THR A 115 1.12 -8.30 10.90
N ARG A 116 1.65 -9.41 10.39
CA ARG A 116 2.33 -10.45 11.19
C ARG A 116 3.84 -10.23 11.24
N ARG A 117 4.48 -9.92 10.11
CA ARG A 117 5.94 -9.82 10.01
C ARG A 117 6.40 -8.47 9.49
N ASN A 118 5.96 -8.10 8.29
CA ASN A 118 6.49 -6.94 7.59
C ASN A 118 5.37 -6.04 7.06
N ALA A 119 5.61 -4.74 7.04
CA ALA A 119 4.78 -3.78 6.33
C ALA A 119 5.66 -2.86 5.49
N PHE A 120 5.12 -2.36 4.37
CA PHE A 120 5.76 -1.38 3.51
C PHE A 120 4.76 -0.31 3.07
N VAL A 121 5.04 0.96 3.37
CA VAL A 121 4.20 2.08 2.92
C VAL A 121 4.96 3.11 2.10
N THR A 122 4.32 3.64 1.06
CA THR A 122 4.82 4.82 0.34
C THR A 122 3.84 5.97 0.53
N VAL A 123 4.36 7.12 0.98
CA VAL A 123 3.56 8.31 1.23
C VAL A 123 4.20 9.56 0.64
N ASP A 124 3.36 10.54 0.33
CA ASP A 124 3.77 11.83 -0.22
C ASP A 124 4.44 12.68 0.86
N ALA A 125 5.69 13.07 0.63
CA ALA A 125 6.46 13.86 1.58
C ALA A 125 7.24 15.01 0.92
N TYR A 126 7.85 15.86 1.74
CA TYR A 126 8.80 16.88 1.29
C TYR A 126 9.90 17.10 2.33
N ARG A 127 11.06 17.59 1.90
CA ARG A 127 12.17 18.02 2.78
C ARG A 127 12.34 19.53 2.76
N THR A 128 12.02 20.15 1.63
CA THR A 128 12.22 21.58 1.38
C THR A 128 10.91 22.27 1.02
N SER A 129 10.86 23.59 1.19
CA SER A 129 9.72 24.40 0.73
C SER A 129 9.52 24.35 -0.79
N GLY A 130 10.60 24.09 -1.55
CA GLY A 130 10.53 23.90 -3.00
C GLY A 130 9.80 22.61 -3.38
N GLU A 131 10.15 21.49 -2.74
CA GLU A 131 9.44 20.22 -2.87
C GLU A 131 7.99 20.32 -2.39
N GLN A 132 7.74 21.01 -1.26
CA GLN A 132 6.38 21.25 -0.78
C GLN A 132 5.52 21.97 -1.80
N ARG A 133 6.07 23.02 -2.45
CA ARG A 133 5.36 23.74 -3.52
C ARG A 133 5.09 22.85 -4.73
N ARG A 134 6.07 22.03 -5.15
CA ARG A 134 5.85 21.08 -6.25
C ARG A 134 4.77 20.07 -5.88
N MET A 135 4.85 19.49 -4.67
CA MET A 135 3.83 18.58 -4.17
C MET A 135 2.45 19.24 -4.20
N ALA A 136 2.30 20.47 -3.69
CA ALA A 136 1.02 21.16 -3.71
C ALA A 136 0.47 21.44 -5.13
N MET A 137 1.34 21.57 -6.15
CA MET A 137 0.92 21.72 -7.55
C MET A 137 0.53 20.39 -8.20
N TRP A 138 1.16 19.28 -7.81
CA TRP A 138 0.93 17.94 -8.38
C TRP A 138 -0.12 17.14 -7.62
N ASN A 139 -0.37 17.49 -6.36
CA ASN A 139 -1.28 16.79 -5.49
C ASN A 139 -2.73 17.03 -5.92
N LEU A 140 -3.39 15.96 -6.37
CA LEU A 140 -4.79 15.99 -6.78
C LEU A 140 -5.74 15.52 -5.67
N THR A 141 -5.28 14.64 -4.77
CA THR A 141 -6.15 13.87 -3.86
C THR A 141 -5.59 13.65 -2.46
N ALA A 142 -4.29 13.86 -2.22
CA ALA A 142 -3.66 13.70 -0.92
C ALA A 142 -4.17 14.75 0.07
N LEU A 143 -4.85 14.29 1.12
CA LEU A 143 -5.31 15.14 2.22
C LEU A 143 -4.26 15.25 3.33
N THR A 144 -3.29 14.34 3.34
CA THR A 144 -2.21 14.29 4.33
C THR A 144 -0.87 14.17 3.60
N TYR A 145 -0.19 15.30 3.38
CA TYR A 145 1.19 15.35 2.89
C TYR A 145 2.00 16.27 3.81
N MET A 146 3.11 15.76 4.33
CA MET A 146 3.88 16.42 5.37
C MET A 146 5.38 16.29 5.16
N SER A 147 6.17 17.00 5.95
CA SER A 147 7.62 16.86 5.87
C SER A 147 8.05 15.44 6.27
N VAL A 148 9.22 14.99 5.82
CA VAL A 148 9.76 13.67 6.20
C VAL A 148 9.84 13.52 7.73
N ALA A 149 10.27 14.56 8.45
CA ALA A 149 10.36 14.55 9.91
C ALA A 149 8.98 14.46 10.58
N ALA A 150 7.95 15.08 9.99
CA ALA A 150 6.59 14.98 10.50
C ALA A 150 6.00 13.57 10.28
N TRP A 151 6.30 12.93 9.13
CA TRP A 151 5.90 11.54 8.90
C TRP A 151 6.59 10.58 9.86
N GLU A 152 7.89 10.75 10.11
CA GLU A 152 8.64 9.95 11.08
C GLU A 152 8.05 10.09 12.49
N ALA A 153 7.71 11.32 12.90
CA ALA A 153 7.03 11.56 14.17
C ALA A 153 5.64 10.90 14.23
N LEU A 154 4.88 10.96 13.13
CA LEU A 154 3.57 10.31 13.02
C LEU A 154 3.67 8.79 13.12
N PHE A 155 4.63 8.19 12.42
CA PHE A 155 4.88 6.74 12.48
C PHE A 155 5.21 6.30 13.91
N ALA A 156 6.04 7.06 14.62
CA ALA A 156 6.31 6.82 16.04
C ALA A 156 5.05 6.98 16.91
N GLU A 157 4.24 8.02 16.69
CA GLU A 157 2.99 8.28 17.42
C GLU A 157 2.01 7.10 17.32
N VAL A 158 1.85 6.53 16.12
CA VAL A 158 0.86 5.46 15.86
C VAL A 158 1.42 4.05 15.98
N GLY A 159 2.71 3.91 16.32
CA GLY A 159 3.37 2.61 16.44
C GLY A 159 3.58 1.89 15.12
N TYR A 160 3.75 2.63 14.01
CA TYR A 160 4.13 2.05 12.72
C TYR A 160 5.61 1.70 12.71
N THR A 161 5.93 0.41 12.54
CA THR A 161 7.31 -0.11 12.56
C THR A 161 7.73 -0.76 11.25
N GLY A 162 6.92 -0.63 10.20
CA GLY A 162 7.24 -1.17 8.87
C GLY A 162 8.28 -0.35 8.12
N ASP A 163 8.75 -0.89 7.00
CA ASP A 163 9.56 -0.14 6.05
C ASP A 163 8.71 0.95 5.38
N TYR A 164 9.33 2.04 4.97
CA TYR A 164 8.62 3.10 4.24
C TYR A 164 9.48 3.76 3.18
N TYR A 165 8.82 4.40 2.22
CA TYR A 165 9.46 5.22 1.20
C TYR A 165 8.71 6.53 0.98
N TRP A 166 9.45 7.56 0.59
CA TRP A 166 8.90 8.89 0.35
C TRP A 166 8.70 9.12 -1.14
N PHE A 167 7.46 9.36 -1.57
CA PHE A 167 7.24 9.95 -2.88
C PHE A 167 7.46 11.46 -2.79
N ILE A 168 8.41 11.98 -3.58
CA ILE A 168 8.81 13.39 -3.59
C ILE A 168 9.01 13.82 -5.05
N PRO A 169 8.19 14.76 -5.56
CA PRO A 169 8.28 15.28 -6.93
C PRO A 169 9.28 16.44 -7.10
#